data_AF-I4DK26-F1
#
_entry.id   AF-I4DK26-F1
#
_cell.length_a   1.000
_cell.length_b   1.000
_cell.length_c   1.000
_cell.angle_alpha   90.00
_cell.angle_beta   90.00
_cell.angle_gamma   90.00
#
_symmetry.space_group_name_H-M   'P 1'
#
loop_
_entity.id
_entity.type
_entity.pdbx_description
1 polymer ?
#
loop_
_entity_poly.entity_id
_entity_poly.type
_entity_poly.pdbx_seq_one_letter_code
_entity_poly.pdbx_strand_id
1 'polypeptide(L)' 'MADNMTQLVRAEICASTECNGLCTIPLGYSSRCEQKYIQKRLVALETSGQTLYTDLFWIPSCCQCTIVNNN' A
#
# COMPACT_ATOMS: atom_id res chain seq x y z
N MET A 1 27.51 12.77 16.22
CA MET A 1 26.91 11.47 15.91
C MET A 1 25.41 11.66 15.89
N ALA A 2 24.69 11.01 14.97
CA ALA A 2 23.27 11.29 14.72
C ALA A 2 22.39 10.72 15.85
N ASP A 3 22.35 11.43 16.98
CA ASP A 3 21.42 11.13 18.06
C ASP A 3 20.01 11.52 17.59
N ASN A 4 19.12 10.52 17.55
CA ASN A 4 17.69 10.58 17.19
C ASN A 4 17.32 10.47 15.70
N MET A 5 17.86 9.47 14.99
CA MET A 5 17.30 9.07 13.68
C MET A 5 15.98 8.30 13.87
N THR A 6 14.93 8.73 13.17
CA THR A 6 13.65 8.02 13.13
C THR A 6 13.39 7.52 11.71
N GLN A 7 12.83 6.31 11.60
CA GLN A 7 12.36 5.77 10.34
C GLN A 7 10.85 5.99 10.26
N LEU A 8 10.43 6.87 9.35
CA LEU A 8 9.02 7.15 9.07
C LEU A 8 8.61 6.51 7.76
N VAL A 9 7.47 5.83 7.77
CA VAL A 9 6.88 5.21 6.59
C VAL A 9 5.52 5.83 6.36
N ARG A 10 5.33 6.45 5.19
CA ARG A 10 4.01 6.89 4.75
C ARG A 10 3.27 5.72 4.13
N ALA A 11 2.05 5.48 4.59
CA ALA A 11 1.13 4.52 4.02
C ALA A 11 -0.15 5.22 3.57
N GLU A 12 -0.70 4.79 2.44
CA GLU A 12 -2.00 5.24 1.95
C GLU A 12 -2.92 4.04 1.83
N ILE A 13 -4.01 4.06 2.60
CA ILE A 13 -4.96 2.97 2.71
C ILE A 13 -6.26 3.37 2.01
N CYS A 14 -6.83 2.47 1.19
CA CYS A 14 -8.15 2.67 0.60
C CYS A 14 -9.21 2.92 1.69
N ALA A 15 -9.94 4.04 1.58
CA ALA A 15 -11.04 4.36 2.49
C ALA A 15 -12.32 3.54 2.19
N SER A 16 -12.46 3.08 0.94
CA SER A 16 -13.60 2.28 0.47
C SER A 16 -13.14 1.33 -0.63
N THR A 17 -13.90 0.26 -0.85
CA THR A 17 -13.77 -0.63 -2.00
C THR A 17 -14.54 -0.13 -3.23
N GLU A 18 -15.39 0.89 -3.06
CA GLU A 18 -16.20 1.49 -4.11
C GLU A 18 -15.49 2.69 -4.73
N CYS A 19 -15.56 2.81 -6.06
CA CYS A 19 -15.05 3.96 -6.77
C CYS A 19 -16.06 5.11 -6.77
N ASN A 20 -15.59 6.33 -6.48
CA ASN A 20 -16.40 7.55 -6.54
C ASN A 20 -16.08 8.37 -7.80
N GLY A 21 -17.05 9.18 -8.25
CA GLY A 21 -16.85 10.13 -9.35
C GLY A 21 -16.81 9.51 -10.75
N LEU A 22 -17.32 8.29 -10.92
CA LEU A 22 -17.47 7.66 -12.23
C LEU A 22 -18.77 8.12 -12.88
N CYS A 23 -18.70 8.70 -14.08
CA CYS A 23 -19.89 9.13 -14.82
C CYS A 23 -20.71 7.93 -15.32
N THR A 24 -20.05 6.96 -15.95
CA THR A 24 -20.65 5.74 -16.48
C THR A 24 -19.60 4.64 -16.57
N ILE A 25 -20.00 3.40 -16.27
CA ILE A 25 -19.18 2.20 -16.47
C ILE A 25 -19.81 1.41 -17.63
N PRO A 26 -19.03 0.95 -18.63
CA PRO A 26 -19.56 0.15 -19.72
C PRO A 26 -20.27 -1.13 -19.25
N LEU A 27 -21.29 -1.57 -19.99
CA LEU A 27 -21.97 -2.84 -19.72
C LEU A 27 -20.97 -4.00 -19.73
N GLY A 28 -21.09 -4.90 -18.76
CA GLY A 28 -20.17 -6.02 -18.58
C GLY A 28 -18.87 -5.67 -17.84
N TYR A 29 -18.72 -4.44 -17.33
CA TYR A 29 -17.61 -4.06 -16.46
C TYR A 29 -18.11 -3.65 -15.07
N SER A 30 -17.26 -3.83 -14.06
CA SER A 30 -17.44 -3.30 -12.71
C SER A 30 -16.20 -2.50 -12.31
N SER A 31 -16.37 -1.54 -11.41
CA SER A 31 -15.25 -0.78 -10.85
C SER A 31 -15.04 -1.15 -9.40
N ARG A 32 -13.78 -1.27 -8.98
CA ARG A 32 -13.42 -1.43 -7.57
C ARG A 32 -12.16 -0.66 -7.24
N CYS A 33 -12.11 -0.09 -6.04
CA CYS A 33 -10.90 0.47 -5.47
C CYS A 33 -9.99 -0.68 -5.01
N GLU A 34 -8.78 -0.73 -5.54
CA GLU A 34 -7.77 -1.71 -5.19
C GLU A 34 -6.61 -1.06 -4.46
N GLN A 35 -6.23 -1.62 -3.32
CA GLN A 35 -5.03 -1.25 -2.60
C GLN A 35 -3.80 -1.70 -3.38
N LYS A 36 -2.91 -0.76 -3.71
CA LYS A 36 -1.60 -1.08 -4.27
C LYS A 36 -0.54 -1.02 -3.17
N TYR A 37 0.52 -1.80 -3.37
CA TYR A 37 1.61 -1.92 -2.42
C TYR A 37 2.94 -1.66 -3.12
N ILE A 38 3.89 -1.12 -2.36
CA ILE A 38 5.27 -0.93 -2.79
C ILE A 38 6.20 -1.63 -1.81
N GLN A 39 7.30 -2.18 -2.32
CA GLN A 39 8.37 -2.70 -1.47
C GLN A 39 9.24 -1.55 -1.00
N LYS A 40 9.43 -1.43 0.33
CA LYS A 40 10.36 -0.50 0.95
C LYS A 40 11.41 -1.28 1.73
N ARG A 41 12.68 -0.89 1.57
CA ARG A 41 13.77 -1.41 2.39
C ARG A 41 13.81 -0.65 3.71
N LEU A 42 13.60 -1.35 4.81
CA LEU A 42 13.52 -0.77 6.15
C LEU A 42 14.51 -1.48 7.09
N VAL A 43 14.77 -0.86 8.24
CA VAL A 43 15.60 -1.46 9.30
C VAL A 43 14.66 -2.13 10.27
N ALA A 44 14.89 -3.41 10.56
CA ALA A 44 14.08 -4.20 11.47
C ALA A 44 14.97 -4.80 12.56
N LEU A 45 14.35 -5.13 13.69
CA LEU A 45 14.99 -5.84 14.79
C LEU A 45 14.65 -7.33 14.66
N GLU A 46 15.66 -8.17 14.75
CA GLU A 46 15.49 -9.62 14.79
C GLU A 46 14.66 -10.04 16.02
N THR A 47 13.95 -11.17 15.95
CA THR A 47 13.16 -11.72 17.06
C THR A 47 13.96 -11.88 18.35
N SER A 48 15.27 -12.10 18.26
CA SER A 48 16.19 -12.19 19.40
C SER A 48 16.36 -10.86 20.16
N GLY A 49 16.00 -9.73 19.53
CA GLY A 49 16.20 -8.39 20.05
C GLY A 49 17.64 -7.89 20.00
N GLN A 50 18.58 -8.68 19.46
CA GLN A 50 20.02 -8.38 19.54
C GLN A 50 20.59 -7.78 18.26
N THR A 51 19.97 -8.05 17.11
CA THR A 51 20.52 -7.70 15.81
C THR A 51 19.54 -6.86 14.99
N LEU A 52 20.02 -5.73 14.48
CA LEU A 52 19.33 -4.97 13.44
C LEU A 52 19.71 -5.51 12.06
N TYR A 53 18.73 -5.66 11.19
CA TYR A 53 18.92 -6.08 9.80
C TYR A 53 18.06 -5.23 8.86
N THR A 54 18.37 -5.26 7.56
CA THR A 54 17.54 -4.60 6.55
C THR A 54 16.72 -5.63 5.79
N ASP A 55 15.43 -5.37 5.63
CA ASP A 55 14.53 -6.24 4.86
C ASP A 55 13.56 -5.43 3.99
N LEU A 56 12.86 -6.10 3.09
CA LEU A 56 11.84 -5.55 2.21
C LEU A 56 10.44 -5.77 2.79
N PHE A 57 9.73 -4.66 3.03
CA PHE A 57 8.37 -4.68 3.54
C PHE A 57 7.41 -4.15 2.49
N TRP A 58 6.27 -4.82 2.32
CA TRP A 58 5.18 -4.36 1.48
C TRP A 58 4.36 -3.32 2.25
N ILE A 59 4.36 -2.09 1.76
CA ILE A 59 3.66 -0.97 2.39
C ILE A 59 2.51 -0.53 1.47
N PRO A 60 1.30 -0.29 2.01
CA PRO A 60 0.20 0.32 1.27
C PRO A 60 0.64 1.66 0.66
N SER A 61 0.67 1.76 -0.66
CA SER A 61 1.26 2.92 -1.36
C SER A 61 0.23 3.90 -1.90
N CYS A 62 -0.89 3.40 -2.40
CA CYS A 62 -1.98 4.20 -2.95
C CYS A 62 -3.24 3.35 -3.13
N CYS A 63 -4.38 4.03 -3.29
CA CYS A 63 -5.64 3.41 -3.68
C CYS A 63 -5.96 3.75 -5.13
N GLN A 64 -6.21 2.75 -5.97
CA GLN A 64 -6.50 2.94 -7.39
C GLN A 64 -7.87 2.35 -7.75
N CYS A 65 -8.74 3.16 -8.36
CA CYS A 65 -9.94 2.64 -9.00
C CYS A 65 -9.58 1.86 -10.26
N THR A 66 -9.96 0.58 -10.30
CA THR A 66 -9.72 -0.33 -11.42
C THR A 66 -11.06 -0.76 -12.01
N ILE A 67 -11.16 -0.73 -13.34
CA ILE A 67 -12.33 -1.23 -14.07
C ILE A 67 -12.00 -2.64 -14.55
N VAL A 68 -12.79 -3.63 -14.11
CA VAL A 68 -12.61 -5.05 -14.41
C VAL A 68 -13.79 -5.57 -15.21
N ASN A 69 -13.54 -6.52 -16.11
CA ASN A 69 -14.58 -7.19 -16.89
C ASN A 69 -15.27 -8.24 -16.01
N ASN A 70 -16.59 -8.35 -16.10
CA ASN A 70 -17.42 -9.29 -15.33
C ASN A 70 -17.57 -10.67 -15.98
N ASN A 71 -16.95 -10.90 -17.15
CA ASN A 71 -16.97 -12.18 -17.88
C ASN A 71 -16.16 -13.27 -17.19
#